data_AF-A0A7T3T1R5-F1
#
_entry.id   AF-A0A7T3T1R5-F1
#
_cell.length_a   1.000
_cell.length_b   1.000
_cell.length_c   1.000
_cell.angle_alpha   90.00
_cell.angle_beta   90.00
_cell.angle_gamma   90.00
#
_symmetry.space_group_name_H-M   'P 1'
#
loop_
_entity.id
_entity.type
_entity.pdbx_description
1 polymer ?
#
loop_
_entity_poly.entity_id
_entity_poly.type
_entity_poly.pdbx_seq_one_letter_code
_entity_poly.pdbx_strand_id
1 'polypeptide(L)' 'MKIEFITQTPFGTIISLDDFAPDSKVIGAYITVDGKTLHQIKGIAVELRTEILVNKTDKLIEGQEVKFLQVA' A
#
# COMPACT_ATOMS: atom_id res chain seq x y z
N MET A 1 6.87 -2.95 -7.39
CA MET A 1 5.39 -2.90 -7.38
C MET A 1 4.96 -1.49 -7.68
N LYS A 2 3.83 -1.32 -8.34
CA LYS A 2 3.20 -0.04 -8.60
C LYS A 2 1.77 -0.03 -8.10
N ILE A 3 1.26 1.16 -7.85
CA ILE A 3 -0.16 1.36 -7.58
C ILE A 3 -0.92 1.11 -8.88
N GLU A 4 -1.81 0.12 -8.88
CA GLU A 4 -2.69 -0.15 -10.01
C GLU A 4 -4.01 0.61 -9.85
N PHE A 5 -4.60 0.60 -8.65
CA PHE A 5 -5.86 1.28 -8.35
C PHE A 5 -5.83 1.96 -6.98
N ILE A 6 -6.57 3.06 -6.86
CA ILE A 6 -6.76 3.79 -5.61
C ILE A 6 -8.25 3.90 -5.31
N THR A 7 -8.66 3.38 -4.15
CA THR A 7 -10.04 3.51 -3.66
C THR A 7 -10.07 4.35 -2.39
N GLN A 8 -10.81 5.46 -2.43
CA GLN A 8 -11.03 6.30 -1.25
C GLN A 8 -12.22 5.79 -0.45
N THR A 9 -12.02 5.48 0.84
CA THR A 9 -13.09 5.02 1.73
C THR A 9 -13.33 6.02 2.86
N PRO A 10 -14.41 5.88 3.65
CA PRO A 10 -14.62 6.69 4.85
C PRO A 10 -13.52 6.52 5.91
N PHE A 11 -12.85 5.37 5.95
CA PHE A 11 -11.89 4.99 7.00
C PHE A 11 -10.41 4.98 6.55
N GLY A 12 -10.13 5.24 5.28
CA GLY A 12 -8.76 5.34 4.78
C GLY A 12 -8.67 5.39 3.26
N THR A 13 -7.50 5.08 2.76
CA THR A 13 -7.23 4.92 1.32
C THR A 13 -6.74 3.50 1.09
N ILE A 14 -7.40 2.79 0.18
CA ILE A 14 -7.01 1.45 -0.25
C ILE A 14 -6.18 1.59 -1.51
N ILE A 15 -5.02 0.94 -1.51
CA ILE A 15 -4.06 0.89 -2.61
C ILE A 15 -4.04 -0.55 -3.10
N SER A 16 -4.43 -0.77 -4.34
CA SER A 16 -4.30 -2.07 -4.99
C SER A 16 -3.02 -2.07 -5.83
N LEU A 17 -2.16 -3.07 -5.65
CA LEU A 17 -0.88 -3.17 -6.35
C LEU A 17 -0.96 -4.06 -7.58
N ASP A 18 -0.10 -3.79 -8.56
CA ASP A 18 0.05 -4.54 -9.82
C ASP A 18 0.72 -5.92 -9.66
N ASP A 19 1.18 -6.26 -8.46
CA ASP A 19 1.85 -7.53 -8.15
C ASP A 19 1.57 -7.95 -6.69
N PHE A 20 1.86 -9.21 -6.39
CA PHE A 20 1.69 -9.78 -5.07
C PHE A 20 2.80 -9.33 -4.11
N ALA A 21 2.42 -8.93 -2.90
CA ALA A 21 3.37 -8.61 -1.85
C ALA A 21 4.20 -9.85 -1.50
N PRO A 22 5.53 -9.72 -1.38
CA PRO A 22 6.43 -10.87 -1.31
C PRO A 22 6.39 -11.70 -0.02
N ASP A 23 5.57 -11.38 0.98
CA ASP A 23 5.43 -12.22 2.18
C ASP A 23 4.15 -11.89 2.98
N SER A 24 3.67 -12.82 3.81
CA SER A 24 2.53 -12.60 4.73
C SER A 24 2.87 -11.70 5.94
N LYS A 25 4.15 -11.33 6.10
CA LYS A 25 4.70 -10.56 7.24
C LYS A 25 4.64 -9.04 7.08
N VAL A 26 3.68 -8.52 6.30
CA VAL A 26 3.55 -7.08 6.03
C VAL A 26 2.62 -6.35 7.01
N ILE A 27 1.89 -7.09 7.85
CA ILE A 27 1.00 -6.48 8.85
C ILE A 27 1.86 -5.75 9.90
N GLY A 28 1.67 -4.43 10.02
CA GLY A 28 2.46 -3.56 10.91
C GLY A 28 3.67 -2.89 10.25
N ALA A 29 3.97 -3.21 8.99
CA ALA A 29 5.04 -2.58 8.22
C ALA A 29 4.61 -1.24 7.60
N TYR A 30 5.54 -0.60 6.91
CA TYR A 30 5.30 0.63 6.15
C TYR A 30 5.45 0.37 4.66
N ILE A 31 4.78 1.19 3.86
CA ILE A 31 5.14 1.37 2.45
C ILE A 31 5.80 2.73 2.26
N THR A 32 6.75 2.79 1.33
CA THR A 32 7.18 4.05 0.73
C THR A 32 6.67 4.12 -0.71
N VAL A 33 6.18 5.30 -1.10
CA VAL A 33 5.74 5.60 -2.46
C VAL A 33 6.74 6.56 -3.12
N ASP A 34 7.26 6.18 -4.30
CA ASP A 34 8.35 6.84 -5.05
C ASP A 34 9.58 7.19 -4.19
N GLY A 35 9.80 6.47 -3.09
CA GLY A 35 10.88 6.74 -2.11
C GLY A 35 10.71 8.04 -1.30
N LYS A 36 9.55 8.70 -1.35
CA LYS A 36 9.34 10.03 -0.75
C LYS A 36 8.37 10.01 0.42
N THR A 37 7.27 9.27 0.29
CA THR A 37 6.18 9.32 1.27
C THR A 37 6.04 7.99 1.96
N LEU A 38 6.15 8.00 3.29
CA LEU A 38 5.98 6.82 4.13
C LEU A 38 4.51 6.72 4.60
N HIS A 39 3.89 5.56 4.40
CA HIS A 39 2.57 5.26 4.91
C HIS A 39 2.60 3.99 5.76
N GLN A 40 2.01 4.06 6.95
CA GLN A 40 1.81 2.89 7.78
C GLN A 40 0.69 2.02 7.21
N ILE A 41 0.92 0.71 7.14
CA ILE A 41 -0.08 -0.25 6.70
C ILE A 41 -1.03 -0.53 7.87
N LYS A 42 -2.32 -0.24 7.67
CA LYS A 42 -3.39 -0.49 8.64
C LYS A 42 -4.13 -1.81 8.40
N GLY A 43 -4.02 -2.35 7.20
CA GLY A 43 -4.64 -3.62 6.82
C GLY A 43 -4.07 -4.07 5.48
N ILE A 44 -4.04 -5.39 5.29
CA ILE A 44 -3.62 -6.00 4.03
C ILE A 44 -4.59 -7.13 3.67
N ALA A 45 -4.96 -7.21 2.40
CA ALA A 45 -5.66 -8.34 1.82
C ALA A 45 -4.85 -8.85 0.63
N VAL A 46 -4.69 -10.16 0.52
CA VAL A 46 -3.92 -10.81 -0.54
C VAL A 46 -4.76 -11.98 -1.06
N GLU A 47 -5.63 -11.70 -2.02
CA GLU A 47 -6.44 -12.72 -2.70
C GLU A 47 -6.07 -12.80 -4.18
N LEU A 48 -6.68 -11.95 -5.02
CA LEU A 48 -6.40 -11.86 -6.46
C LEU A 48 -5.32 -10.81 -6.79
N ARG A 49 -5.08 -9.89 -5.85
CA ARG A 49 -4.04 -8.86 -5.89
C ARG A 49 -3.73 -8.42 -4.46
N THR A 50 -2.66 -7.65 -4.26
CA THR A 50 -2.37 -7.05 -2.95
C THR A 50 -3.16 -5.78 -2.78
N GLU A 51 -3.94 -5.69 -1.71
CA GLU A 51 -4.60 -4.46 -1.30
C GLU A 51 -4.12 -4.01 0.07
N ILE A 52 -3.78 -2.73 0.17
CA ILE A 52 -3.21 -2.12 1.37
C ILE A 52 -4.10 -0.98 1.82
N LEU A 53 -4.55 -1.03 3.06
CA LEU A 53 -5.21 0.10 3.70
C LEU A 53 -4.16 1.00 4.36
N VAL A 54 -4.19 2.29 4.04
CA VAL A 54 -3.39 3.32 4.70
C VAL A 54 -4.29 4.45 5.24
N ASN A 55 -3.70 5.37 6.00
CA ASN A 55 -4.38 6.62 6.37
C ASN A 55 -4.90 7.35 5.14
N LYS A 56 -6.05 8.01 5.29
CA LYS A 56 -6.68 8.77 4.22
C LYS A 56 -5.70 9.79 3.64
N THR A 57 -5.51 9.76 2.34
CA THR A 57 -4.57 10.61 1.61
C THR A 57 -5.03 10.79 0.16
N ASP A 58 -4.84 11.99 -0.37
CA ASP A 58 -5.07 12.39 -1.76
C ASP A 58 -3.76 12.50 -2.57
N LYS A 59 -2.62 12.27 -1.93
CA LYS A 59 -1.28 12.42 -2.52
C LYS A 59 -0.82 11.23 -3.36
N LEU A 60 -1.62 10.16 -3.41
CA LEU A 60 -1.28 8.94 -4.13
C LEU A 60 -1.91 8.96 -5.51
N ILE A 61 -1.18 8.45 -6.50
CA ILE A 61 -1.54 8.42 -7.90
C ILE A 61 -1.24 7.01 -8.44
N GLU A 62 -2.08 6.53 -9.35
CA GLU A 62 -1.85 5.28 -10.06
C GLU A 62 -0.53 5.33 -10.86
N GLY A 63 0.17 4.20 -10.92
CA GLY A 63 1.47 4.06 -11.57
C GLY A 63 2.69 4.37 -10.70
N GLN A 64 2.51 4.98 -9.51
CA GLN A 64 3.62 5.27 -8.59
C GLN A 64 4.27 3.99 -8.04
N GLU A 65 5.58 4.01 -7.83
CA GLU A 65 6.33 2.87 -7.33
C GLU A 65 6.14 2.69 -5.82
N VAL A 66 5.84 1.47 -5.40
CA VAL A 66 5.64 1.08 -4.01
C VAL A 66 6.73 0.10 -3.57
N LYS A 67 7.33 0.38 -2.41
CA LYS A 67 8.25 -0.53 -1.72
C LYS A 67 7.79 -0.76 -0.29
N PHE A 68 7.86 -2.00 0.17
CA PHE A 68 7.60 -2.36 1.56
C PHE A 68 8.86 -2.17 2.40
N LEU A 69 8.66 -1.66 3.62
CA LEU A 69 9.71 -1.43 4.62
C LEU A 69 9.26 -2.09 5.93
N GLN A 70 9.98 -3.13 6.35
CA GLN A 70 9.88 -3.64 7.71
C GLN A 70 10.73 -2.77 8.64
N VAL A 71 10.15 -2.39 9.78
CA VAL A 71 10.93 -1.80 10.87
C VAL A 71 11.41 -2.98 11.71
N ALA A 72 12.74 -3.09 11.85
CA ALA A 72 13.42 -4.12 12.63
C ALA A 72 13.11 -4.01 14.13
#